data_AF-A0A951YLH5-F1
#
_entry.id   AF-A0A951YLH5-F1
#
_cell.length_a   1.000
_cell.length_b   1.000
_cell.length_c   1.000
_cell.angle_alpha   90.00
_cell.angle_beta   90.00
_cell.angle_gamma   90.00
#
_symmetry.space_group_name_H-M   'P 1'
#
loop_
_entity.id
_entity.type
_entity.pdbx_description
1 polymer ?
#
loop_
_entity_poly.entity_id
_entity_poly.type
_entity_poly.pdbx_seq_one_letter_code
_entity_poly.pdbx_strand_id
1 'polypeptide(L)'
;MAPTDASLLFLPLDERPINSAYPRLLAGAAGWELSSPTDLLGSRKRPADTAGIEEWLLSAPSAAAVGAVLALDTLAWGGLIPSRQSGTDLAAALRRLDALRRLKAERPELTLLAYSSIQRVSRDDDDAEEPDYYRQHGRAIFRRSVLEHSRLALTPTADEAAELEELRRRVPASVWADQLAIRERTAAVNLAALELVKDGVIDALVLNQDDTVEWGLNVMHRERLEREVRRGRLEDRVLVYPGADEVGQVLLARLAVAAAGRPPRVSAFYSSRRGADVRTAYEDRPLGDLVTVHLRAAGAIQAPPGGAVDLWLAVNSPS
;
A
#
# COMPACT_ATOMS: atom_id res chain seq x y z
N MET A 1 -26.26 -9.57 -9.10
CA MET A 1 -25.10 -10.11 -9.85
C MET A 1 -24.42 -8.90 -10.47
N ALA A 2 -23.10 -8.77 -10.33
CA ALA A 2 -22.36 -7.75 -11.06
C ALA A 2 -22.54 -7.96 -12.58
N PRO A 3 -22.40 -6.92 -13.42
CA PRO A 3 -22.48 -7.08 -14.87
C PRO A 3 -21.42 -8.11 -15.32
N THR A 4 -21.84 -9.12 -16.08
CA THR A 4 -20.98 -10.22 -16.54
C THR A 4 -20.13 -9.88 -17.78
N ASP A 5 -20.20 -8.63 -18.25
CA ASP A 5 -19.43 -8.08 -19.38
C ASP A 5 -18.76 -6.74 -19.01
N ALA A 6 -18.47 -6.52 -17.72
CA ALA A 6 -17.77 -5.33 -17.26
C ALA A 6 -16.25 -5.44 -17.48
N SER A 7 -15.60 -4.30 -17.71
CA SER A 7 -14.14 -4.21 -17.71
C SER A 7 -13.61 -3.36 -16.56
N LEU A 8 -12.35 -3.56 -16.19
CA LEU A 8 -11.66 -2.73 -15.21
C LEU A 8 -10.23 -2.41 -15.66
N LEU A 9 -9.76 -1.22 -15.29
CA LEU A 9 -8.37 -0.85 -15.45
C LEU A 9 -7.58 -1.25 -14.20
N PHE A 10 -6.43 -1.88 -14.38
CA PHE A 10 -5.59 -2.31 -13.28
C PHE A 10 -4.14 -1.91 -13.51
N LEU A 11 -3.59 -1.08 -12.64
CA LEU A 11 -2.17 -0.76 -12.62
C LEU A 11 -1.51 -1.51 -11.44
N PRO A 12 -0.73 -2.58 -11.71
CA PRO A 12 -0.04 -3.38 -10.70
C PRO A 12 0.99 -2.58 -9.90
N LEU A 13 1.29 -3.06 -8.69
CA LEU A 13 2.38 -2.53 -7.84
C LEU A 13 3.77 -2.78 -8.43
N ASP A 14 3.94 -3.94 -9.08
CA ASP A 14 5.14 -4.35 -9.78
C ASP A 14 4.84 -5.55 -10.72
N GLU A 15 5.88 -6.11 -11.32
CA GLU A 15 5.78 -7.20 -12.29
C GLU A 15 5.46 -8.58 -11.67
N ARG A 16 5.58 -8.74 -10.34
CA ARG A 16 5.50 -10.06 -9.70
C ARG A 16 4.12 -10.69 -9.91
N PRO A 17 4.00 -12.02 -10.07
CA PRO A 17 2.72 -12.68 -10.36
C PRO A 17 1.59 -12.35 -9.38
N ILE A 18 1.91 -12.13 -8.10
CA ILE A 18 0.94 -11.73 -7.07
C ILE A 18 0.30 -10.37 -7.36
N ASN A 19 1.03 -9.47 -8.02
CA ASN A 19 0.60 -8.12 -8.37
C ASN A 19 0.08 -8.04 -9.81
N SER A 20 0.53 -8.88 -10.74
CA SER A 20 0.19 -8.77 -12.17
C SER A 20 -0.71 -9.89 -12.69
N ALA A 21 -0.43 -11.14 -12.34
CA ALA A 21 -1.14 -12.31 -12.87
C ALA A 21 -2.38 -12.68 -12.04
N TYR A 22 -2.28 -12.62 -10.70
CA TYR A 22 -3.37 -13.05 -9.82
C TYR A 22 -4.59 -12.13 -9.88
N PRO A 23 -4.45 -10.79 -10.01
CA PRO A 23 -5.60 -9.91 -10.26
C PRO A 23 -6.37 -10.28 -11.53
N ARG A 24 -5.70 -10.76 -12.59
CA ARG A 24 -6.37 -11.23 -13.83
C ARG A 24 -7.21 -12.47 -13.57
N LEU A 25 -6.72 -13.41 -12.75
CA LEU A 25 -7.48 -14.59 -12.36
C LEU A 25 -8.73 -14.20 -11.54
N LEU A 26 -8.59 -13.24 -10.62
CA LEU A 26 -9.72 -12.74 -9.82
C LEU A 26 -10.75 -11.99 -10.66
N ALA A 27 -10.31 -11.14 -11.59
CA ALA A 27 -11.21 -10.48 -12.54
C ALA A 27 -11.97 -11.50 -13.39
N GLY A 28 -11.27 -12.50 -13.94
CA GLY A 28 -11.90 -13.57 -14.70
C GLY A 28 -12.92 -14.38 -13.89
N ALA A 29 -12.64 -14.65 -12.61
CA ALA A 29 -13.59 -15.30 -11.70
C ALA A 29 -14.84 -14.45 -11.43
N ALA A 30 -14.74 -13.12 -11.52
CA ALA A 30 -15.87 -12.20 -11.46
C ALA A 30 -16.59 -12.01 -12.82
N GLY A 31 -16.10 -12.63 -13.89
CA GLY A 31 -16.59 -12.43 -15.26
C GLY A 31 -16.18 -11.08 -15.85
N TRP A 32 -15.08 -10.50 -15.38
CA TRP A 32 -14.62 -9.17 -15.80
C TRP A 32 -13.39 -9.25 -16.69
N GLU A 33 -13.34 -8.37 -17.69
CA GLU A 33 -12.13 -8.14 -18.47
C GLU A 33 -11.19 -7.16 -17.74
N LEU A 34 -9.92 -7.52 -17.60
CA LEU A 34 -8.92 -6.68 -16.95
C LEU A 34 -7.89 -6.15 -17.96
N SER A 35 -7.93 -4.83 -18.18
CA SER A 35 -6.91 -4.10 -18.93
C SER A 35 -5.78 -3.67 -18.00
N SER A 36 -4.54 -3.95 -18.38
CA SER A 36 -3.35 -3.61 -17.57
C SER A 36 -2.12 -3.48 -18.45
N PRO A 37 -1.22 -2.49 -18.20
CA PRO A 37 -0.07 -2.20 -19.04
C PRO A 37 1.12 -3.07 -18.67
N THR A 38 0.95 -4.40 -18.66
CA THR A 38 1.97 -5.33 -18.15
C THR A 38 3.31 -5.24 -18.88
N ASP A 39 3.29 -4.90 -20.17
CA ASP A 39 4.50 -4.76 -21.00
C ASP A 39 5.28 -3.48 -20.70
N LEU A 40 4.67 -2.53 -19.97
CA LEU A 40 5.29 -1.26 -19.59
C LEU A 40 5.86 -1.29 -18.17
N LEU A 41 5.66 -2.38 -17.42
CA LEU A 41 6.12 -2.50 -16.04
C LEU A 41 7.65 -2.55 -15.93
N GLY A 42 8.13 -2.06 -14.80
CA GLY A 42 9.54 -2.11 -14.43
C GLY A 42 9.99 -3.52 -14.03
N SER A 43 11.20 -3.61 -13.51
CA SER A 43 11.61 -4.79 -12.76
C SER A 43 12.64 -4.46 -11.70
N ARG A 44 12.33 -4.79 -10.45
CA ARG A 44 13.16 -4.46 -9.29
C ARG A 44 13.57 -2.97 -9.30
N LYS A 45 14.87 -2.67 -9.32
CA LYS A 45 15.41 -1.29 -9.37
C LYS A 45 15.18 -0.58 -10.71
N ARG A 46 14.83 -1.30 -11.79
CA ARG A 46 14.52 -0.68 -13.08
C ARG A 46 13.08 -0.14 -13.05
N PRO A 47 12.86 1.18 -13.18
CA PRO A 47 11.52 1.74 -13.19
C PRO A 47 10.75 1.33 -14.44
N ALA A 48 9.42 1.33 -14.32
CA ALA A 48 8.47 1.20 -15.42
C ALA A 48 8.56 2.36 -16.42
N ASP A 49 8.02 2.17 -17.63
CA ASP A 49 7.79 3.26 -18.57
C ASP A 49 6.60 4.11 -18.10
N THR A 50 6.90 5.07 -17.21
CA THR A 50 5.88 5.96 -16.63
C THR A 50 5.16 6.82 -17.67
N ALA A 51 5.80 7.15 -18.80
CA ALA A 51 5.16 7.95 -19.85
C ALA A 51 4.16 7.09 -20.63
N GLY A 52 4.56 5.87 -21.02
CA GLY A 52 3.65 4.91 -21.63
C GLY A 52 2.50 4.51 -20.70
N ILE A 53 2.73 4.41 -19.39
CA ILE A 53 1.67 4.13 -18.41
C ILE A 53 0.66 5.27 -18.34
N GLU A 54 1.11 6.54 -18.37
CA GLU A 54 0.21 7.70 -18.43
C GLU A 54 -0.63 7.68 -19.71
N GLU A 55 -0.01 7.42 -20.87
CA GLU A 55 -0.72 7.29 -22.15
C GLU A 55 -1.74 6.14 -22.13
N TRP A 56 -1.35 4.98 -21.61
CA TRP A 56 -2.25 3.83 -21.43
C TRP A 56 -3.42 4.20 -20.52
N LEU A 57 -3.17 4.85 -19.38
CA LEU A 57 -4.21 5.16 -18.40
C LEU A 57 -5.31 6.06 -18.98
N LEU A 58 -4.95 6.98 -19.86
CA LEU A 58 -5.88 7.93 -20.49
C LEU A 58 -6.58 7.34 -21.73
N SER A 59 -5.96 6.38 -22.42
CA SER A 59 -6.50 5.81 -23.68
C SER A 59 -7.21 4.46 -23.51
N ALA A 60 -6.85 3.68 -22.50
CA ALA A 60 -7.39 2.34 -22.25
C ALA A 60 -8.85 2.27 -21.76
N PRO A 61 -9.43 3.27 -21.07
CA PRO A 61 -10.79 3.14 -20.56
C PRO A 61 -11.83 2.91 -21.67
N SER A 62 -12.42 1.72 -21.71
CA SER A 62 -13.53 1.42 -22.62
C SER A 62 -14.86 1.97 -22.07
N ALA A 63 -15.92 1.97 -22.88
CA ALA A 63 -17.26 2.34 -22.43
C ALA A 63 -17.82 1.37 -21.37
N ALA A 64 -17.31 0.14 -21.32
CA ALA A 64 -17.72 -0.90 -20.36
C ALA A 64 -16.91 -0.85 -19.05
N ALA A 65 -15.95 0.07 -18.91
CA ALA A 65 -15.09 0.16 -17.74
C ALA A 65 -15.89 0.63 -16.52
N VAL A 66 -16.02 -0.23 -15.51
CA VAL A 66 -16.74 0.07 -14.26
C VAL A 66 -15.87 0.74 -13.20
N GLY A 67 -14.54 0.61 -13.33
CA GLY A 67 -13.61 1.27 -12.42
C GLY A 67 -12.14 1.03 -12.75
N ALA A 68 -11.28 1.64 -11.95
CA ALA A 68 -9.84 1.42 -11.96
C ALA A 68 -9.33 1.08 -10.56
N VAL A 69 -8.33 0.20 -10.49
CA VAL A 69 -7.53 -0.07 -9.29
C VAL A 69 -6.08 0.25 -9.60
N LEU A 70 -5.50 1.26 -8.94
CA LEU A 70 -4.24 1.85 -9.35
C LEU A 70 -3.19 1.87 -8.23
N ALA A 71 -2.04 1.24 -8.47
CA ALA A 71 -0.86 1.40 -7.63
C ALA A 71 -0.19 2.75 -7.91
N LEU A 72 -0.24 3.67 -6.94
CA LEU A 72 0.37 4.99 -7.07
C LEU A 72 1.90 4.92 -7.06
N ASP A 73 2.48 3.89 -6.43
CA ASP A 73 3.92 3.65 -6.49
C ASP A 73 4.40 3.44 -7.94
N THR A 74 3.65 2.68 -8.73
CA THR A 74 3.95 2.44 -10.15
C THR A 74 3.72 3.68 -10.99
N LEU A 75 2.61 4.39 -10.78
CA LEU A 75 2.32 5.62 -11.52
C LEU A 75 3.35 6.72 -11.24
N ALA A 76 3.70 6.94 -9.97
CA ALA A 76 4.55 8.04 -9.54
C ALA A 76 6.05 7.74 -9.76
N TRP A 77 6.48 6.53 -9.41
CA TRP A 77 7.90 6.17 -9.32
C TRP A 77 8.34 5.09 -10.32
N GLY A 78 7.40 4.44 -11.01
CA GLY A 78 7.68 3.28 -11.85
C GLY A 78 7.78 1.96 -11.09
N GLY A 79 7.35 1.92 -9.82
CA GLY A 79 7.16 0.69 -9.03
C GLY A 79 7.48 0.89 -7.54
N LEU A 80 7.19 -0.13 -6.72
CA LEU A 80 7.51 -0.11 -5.29
C LEU A 80 9.01 0.06 -5.01
N ILE A 81 9.88 -0.77 -5.61
CA ILE A 81 11.33 -0.69 -5.40
C ILE A 81 11.92 0.63 -5.93
N PRO A 82 11.54 1.12 -7.13
CA PRO A 82 11.94 2.44 -7.61
C PRO A 82 11.57 3.59 -6.67
N SER A 83 10.43 3.50 -5.97
CA SER A 83 9.98 4.55 -5.04
C SER A 83 10.97 4.80 -3.90
N ARG A 84 11.75 3.79 -3.50
CA ARG A 84 12.69 3.83 -2.36
C ARG A 84 14.15 4.02 -2.75
N GLN A 85 14.44 4.33 -4.01
CA GLN A 85 15.81 4.60 -4.46
C GLN A 85 16.24 6.05 -4.17
N SER A 86 17.55 6.25 -4.06
CA SER A 86 18.16 7.58 -3.92
C SER A 86 17.94 8.42 -5.18
N GLY A 87 17.84 9.75 -5.03
CA GLY A 87 17.83 10.68 -6.17
C GLY A 87 16.55 10.72 -7.02
N THR A 88 15.45 10.11 -6.58
CA THR A 88 14.16 10.18 -7.29
C THR A 88 13.61 11.61 -7.42
N ASP A 89 13.09 11.96 -8.60
CA ASP A 89 12.51 13.28 -8.88
C ASP A 89 11.06 13.38 -8.37
N LEU A 90 10.89 14.05 -7.22
CA LEU A 90 9.59 14.29 -6.62
C LEU A 90 8.67 15.13 -7.52
N ALA A 91 9.21 16.12 -8.24
CA ALA A 91 8.38 16.97 -9.10
C ALA A 91 7.81 16.16 -10.26
N ALA A 92 8.61 15.28 -10.87
CA ALA A 92 8.10 14.35 -11.88
C ALA A 92 7.05 13.39 -11.31
N ALA A 93 7.29 12.82 -10.13
CA ALA A 93 6.35 11.91 -9.47
C ALA A 93 4.99 12.56 -9.19
N LEU A 94 4.99 13.79 -8.67
CA LEU A 94 3.75 14.55 -8.41
C LEU A 94 3.01 14.92 -9.70
N ARG A 95 3.72 15.33 -10.76
CA ARG A 95 3.10 15.63 -12.07
C ARG A 95 2.37 14.42 -12.65
N ARG A 96 2.92 13.22 -12.49
CA ARG A 96 2.29 11.98 -12.99
C ARG A 96 0.96 11.68 -12.30
N LEU A 97 0.77 12.11 -11.04
CA LEU A 97 -0.52 11.95 -10.36
C LEU A 97 -1.62 12.83 -10.97
N ASP A 98 -1.29 13.91 -11.70
CA ASP A 98 -2.30 14.73 -12.38
C ASP A 98 -3.02 13.98 -13.49
N ALA A 99 -2.47 12.87 -13.98
CA ALA A 99 -3.16 11.96 -14.90
C ALA A 99 -4.48 11.44 -14.30
N LEU A 100 -4.57 11.27 -12.97
CA LEU A 100 -5.78 10.84 -12.29
C LEU A 100 -6.90 11.89 -12.36
N ARG A 101 -6.53 13.17 -12.27
CA ARG A 101 -7.50 14.28 -12.43
C ARG A 101 -8.04 14.33 -13.84
N ARG A 102 -7.15 14.17 -14.84
CA ARG A 102 -7.52 14.12 -16.27
C ARG A 102 -8.46 12.95 -16.55
N LEU A 103 -8.10 11.75 -16.08
CA LEU A 103 -8.93 10.55 -16.21
C LEU A 103 -10.32 10.77 -15.60
N LYS A 104 -10.41 11.29 -14.37
CA LYS A 104 -11.72 11.54 -13.72
C LYS A 104 -12.53 12.63 -14.43
N ALA A 105 -11.88 13.66 -14.98
CA ALA A 105 -12.57 14.70 -15.75
C ALA A 105 -13.16 14.17 -17.06
N GLU A 106 -12.44 13.28 -17.75
CA GLU A 106 -12.90 12.65 -19.00
C GLU A 106 -13.94 11.54 -18.74
N ARG A 107 -13.81 10.82 -17.62
CA ARG A 107 -14.65 9.68 -17.22
C ARG A 107 -15.18 9.84 -15.79
N PRO A 108 -16.08 10.81 -15.53
CA PRO A 108 -16.56 11.11 -14.17
C PRO A 108 -17.33 9.96 -13.52
N GLU A 109 -17.88 9.04 -14.33
CA GLU A 109 -18.58 7.84 -13.88
C GLU A 109 -17.65 6.72 -13.39
N LEU A 110 -16.36 6.78 -13.73
CA LEU A 110 -15.40 5.74 -13.40
C LEU A 110 -15.07 5.76 -11.90
N THR A 111 -15.28 4.65 -11.21
CA THR A 111 -14.85 4.49 -9.82
C THR A 111 -13.34 4.31 -9.77
N LEU A 112 -12.61 5.21 -9.10
CA LEU A 112 -11.16 5.17 -8.99
C LEU A 112 -10.75 4.74 -7.57
N LEU A 113 -10.24 3.52 -7.46
CA LEU A 113 -9.62 2.99 -6.25
C LEU A 113 -8.11 3.03 -6.42
N ALA A 114 -7.40 3.45 -5.37
CA ALA A 114 -5.95 3.56 -5.42
C ALA A 114 -5.29 3.02 -4.16
N TYR A 115 -4.02 2.70 -4.27
CA TYR A 115 -3.18 2.37 -3.13
C TYR A 115 -1.76 2.89 -3.29
N SER A 116 -1.14 3.21 -2.17
CA SER A 116 0.20 3.81 -2.13
C SER A 116 0.94 3.36 -0.89
N SER A 117 2.21 3.00 -1.07
CA SER A 117 2.96 2.31 -0.04
C SER A 117 3.65 3.27 0.95
N ILE A 118 3.60 2.90 2.23
CA ILE A 118 4.46 3.41 3.28
C ILE A 118 5.65 2.47 3.34
N GLN A 119 6.79 2.96 2.86
CA GLN A 119 7.99 2.16 2.67
C GLN A 119 8.54 1.60 3.99
N ARG A 120 8.96 0.33 3.94
CA ARG A 120 9.68 -0.33 5.03
C ARG A 120 11.01 0.33 5.36
N VAL A 121 11.56 -0.06 6.51
CA VAL A 121 13.01 0.03 6.74
C VAL A 121 13.51 -1.41 6.73
N SER A 122 14.29 -1.79 5.72
CA SER A 122 14.77 -3.18 5.62
C SER A 122 15.63 -3.56 6.82
N ARG A 123 15.46 -4.80 7.31
CA ARG A 123 16.16 -5.33 8.49
C ARG A 123 17.54 -5.89 8.18
N ASP A 124 17.87 -6.01 6.89
CA ASP A 124 19.02 -6.77 6.42
C ASP A 124 20.03 -5.88 5.72
N ASP A 125 21.29 -6.34 5.75
CA ASP A 125 22.38 -5.73 4.99
C ASP A 125 22.33 -6.22 3.53
N ASP A 126 21.26 -5.84 2.83
CA ASP A 126 20.94 -6.27 1.47
C ASP A 126 20.41 -5.09 0.64
N ASP A 127 20.93 -4.94 -0.57
CA ASP A 127 20.56 -3.88 -1.50
C ASP A 127 19.86 -4.39 -2.76
N ALA A 128 19.26 -5.58 -2.74
CA ALA A 128 18.49 -6.08 -3.88
C ALA A 128 17.30 -5.16 -4.20
N GLU A 129 16.71 -4.56 -3.16
CA GLU A 129 15.54 -3.70 -3.24
C GLU A 129 15.75 -2.30 -2.64
N GLU A 130 16.79 -2.13 -1.83
CA GLU A 130 17.10 -0.89 -1.13
C GLU A 130 18.27 -0.16 -1.82
N PRO A 131 18.54 1.13 -1.51
CA PRO A 131 19.72 1.82 -2.02
C PRO A 131 21.02 1.07 -1.70
N ASP A 132 22.03 1.21 -2.57
CA ASP A 132 23.25 0.38 -2.54
C ASP A 132 23.99 0.36 -1.19
N TYR A 133 23.86 1.43 -0.40
CA TYR A 133 24.45 1.50 0.94
C TYR A 133 23.82 0.55 1.95
N TYR A 134 22.64 -0.03 1.69
CA TYR A 134 22.04 -1.04 2.56
C TYR A 134 22.90 -2.29 2.66
N ARG A 135 23.67 -2.65 1.61
CA ARG A 135 24.63 -3.76 1.66
C ARG A 135 25.60 -3.67 2.84
N GLN A 136 25.91 -2.46 3.30
CA GLN A 136 26.86 -2.22 4.40
C GLN A 136 26.21 -1.69 5.67
N HIS A 137 25.03 -1.08 5.56
CA HIS A 137 24.43 -0.28 6.63
C HIS A 137 22.97 -0.64 6.94
N GLY A 138 22.34 -1.58 6.24
CA GLY A 138 20.91 -1.87 6.37
C GLY A 138 20.46 -2.20 7.80
N ARG A 139 21.15 -3.14 8.47
CA ARG A 139 20.90 -3.47 9.89
C ARG A 139 21.07 -2.27 10.82
N ALA A 140 22.09 -1.45 10.56
CA ALA A 140 22.39 -0.26 11.37
C ALA A 140 21.36 0.86 11.15
N ILE A 141 20.92 1.08 9.90
CA ILE A 141 19.85 2.02 9.54
C ILE A 141 18.56 1.60 10.23
N PHE A 142 18.20 0.31 10.14
CA PHE A 142 17.02 -0.24 10.80
C PHE A 142 17.04 -0.03 12.30
N ARG A 143 18.12 -0.44 12.97
CA ARG A 143 18.22 -0.33 14.43
C ARG A 143 18.24 1.13 14.89
N ARG A 144 18.94 2.01 14.16
CA ARG A 144 18.91 3.45 14.43
C ARG A 144 17.50 4.00 14.30
N SER A 145 16.79 3.64 13.23
CA SER A 145 15.39 4.02 12.99
C SER A 145 14.47 3.61 14.15
N VAL A 146 14.61 2.38 14.65
CA VAL A 146 13.87 1.87 15.82
C VAL A 146 14.13 2.74 17.05
N LEU A 147 15.40 2.96 17.41
CA LEU A 147 15.79 3.71 18.61
C LEU A 147 15.46 5.20 18.53
N GLU A 148 15.58 5.81 17.34
CA GLU A 148 15.18 7.20 17.11
C GLU A 148 13.68 7.40 17.28
N HIS A 149 12.86 6.41 16.90
CA HIS A 149 11.42 6.46 17.11
C HIS A 149 11.04 6.19 18.58
N SER A 150 11.51 5.07 19.14
CA SER A 150 11.08 4.63 20.48
C SER A 150 11.41 5.65 21.57
N ARG A 151 12.55 6.33 21.48
CA ARG A 151 12.95 7.39 22.44
C ARG A 151 12.03 8.61 22.49
N LEU A 152 11.14 8.77 21.50
CA LEU A 152 10.13 9.85 21.51
C LEU A 152 8.96 9.53 22.44
N ALA A 153 8.72 8.24 22.70
CA ALA A 153 7.61 7.76 23.52
C ALA A 153 8.08 7.14 24.85
N LEU A 154 9.30 6.60 24.89
CA LEU A 154 9.85 5.85 26.01
C LEU A 154 11.17 6.48 26.49
N THR A 155 11.48 6.35 27.78
CA THR A 155 12.82 6.66 28.29
C THR A 155 13.78 5.54 27.88
N PRO A 156 14.84 5.82 27.09
CA PRO A 156 15.79 4.79 26.69
C PRO A 156 16.59 4.31 27.89
N THR A 157 16.94 3.02 27.90
CA THR A 157 17.94 2.48 28.83
C THR A 157 19.32 3.07 28.55
N ALA A 158 20.24 2.97 29.52
CA ALA A 158 21.62 3.44 29.32
C ALA A 158 22.31 2.75 28.13
N ASP A 159 22.05 1.45 27.95
CA ASP A 159 22.58 0.66 26.84
C ASP A 159 22.00 1.10 25.50
N GLU A 160 20.69 1.33 25.41
CA GLU A 160 20.04 1.84 24.19
C GLU A 160 20.50 3.25 23.83
N ALA A 161 20.71 4.12 24.83
CA ALA A 161 21.22 5.46 24.61
C ALA A 161 22.66 5.42 24.06
N ALA A 162 23.52 4.56 24.63
CA ALA A 162 24.88 4.35 24.14
C ALA A 162 24.90 3.73 22.74
N GLU A 163 24.04 2.74 22.48
CA GLU A 163 23.87 2.10 21.17
C GLU A 163 23.43 3.12 20.11
N LEU A 164 22.47 3.99 20.43
CA LEU A 164 22.02 5.03 19.51
C LEU A 164 23.14 5.99 19.15
N GLU A 165 23.93 6.44 20.12
CA GLU A 165 25.09 7.32 19.87
C GLU A 165 26.15 6.63 19.00
N GLU A 166 26.37 5.33 19.19
CA GLU A 166 27.26 4.55 18.33
C GLU A 166 26.71 4.42 16.90
N LEU A 167 25.42 4.13 16.75
CA LEU A 167 24.77 4.06 15.44
C LEU A 167 24.78 5.40 14.70
N ARG A 168 24.69 6.52 15.44
CA ARG A 168 24.82 7.88 14.89
C ARG A 168 26.21 8.15 14.32
N ARG A 169 27.26 7.55 14.88
CA ARG A 169 28.64 7.61 14.35
C ARG A 169 28.87 6.62 13.21
N ARG A 170 28.36 5.39 13.37
CA ARG A 170 28.59 4.27 12.44
C ARG A 170 27.87 4.44 11.10
N VAL A 171 26.64 4.96 11.10
CA VAL A 171 25.89 5.24 9.87
C VAL A 171 26.32 6.60 9.33
N PRO A 172 26.93 6.68 8.12
CA PRO A 172 27.37 7.96 7.57
C PRO A 172 26.25 8.99 7.53
N ALA A 173 26.57 10.26 7.83
CA ALA A 173 25.57 11.33 7.87
C ALA A 173 24.84 11.50 6.52
N SER A 174 25.54 11.32 5.40
CA SER A 174 24.95 11.34 4.05
C SER A 174 23.95 10.20 3.82
N VAL A 175 24.25 8.99 4.31
CA VAL A 175 23.36 7.82 4.22
C VAL A 175 22.08 8.06 5.03
N TRP A 176 22.22 8.55 6.26
CA TRP A 176 21.05 8.87 7.10
C TRP A 176 20.22 10.01 6.50
N ALA A 177 20.87 11.05 5.99
CA ALA A 177 20.18 12.17 5.33
C ALA A 177 19.41 11.71 4.08
N ASP A 178 19.98 10.84 3.25
CA ASP A 178 19.29 10.29 2.09
C ASP A 178 18.08 9.43 2.50
N GLN A 179 18.20 8.62 3.56
CA GLN A 179 17.07 7.86 4.11
C GLN A 179 15.90 8.74 4.54
N LEU A 180 16.18 9.87 5.20
CA LEU A 180 15.15 10.84 5.55
C LEU A 180 14.58 11.52 4.30
N ALA A 181 15.43 11.86 3.32
CA ALA A 181 15.00 12.51 2.09
C ALA A 181 14.10 11.61 1.23
N ILE A 182 14.42 10.32 1.11
CA ILE A 182 13.56 9.32 0.44
C ILE A 182 12.18 9.30 1.10
N ARG A 183 12.13 9.25 2.44
CA ARG A 183 10.88 9.22 3.19
C ARG A 183 10.05 10.47 3.02
N GLU A 184 10.66 11.65 3.03
CA GLU A 184 9.91 12.89 2.79
C GLU A 184 9.38 12.96 1.36
N ARG A 185 10.13 12.49 0.36
CA ARG A 185 9.64 12.41 -1.04
C ARG A 185 8.45 11.46 -1.17
N THR A 186 8.51 10.29 -0.54
CA THR A 186 7.43 9.30 -0.65
C THR A 186 6.22 9.69 0.21
N ALA A 187 6.44 10.37 1.34
CA ALA A 187 5.39 11.03 2.10
C ALA A 187 4.66 12.08 1.26
N ALA A 188 5.37 12.88 0.47
CA ALA A 188 4.74 13.89 -0.38
C ALA A 188 3.79 13.28 -1.42
N VAL A 189 4.11 12.11 -1.99
CA VAL A 189 3.19 11.38 -2.87
C VAL A 189 1.98 10.84 -2.11
N ASN A 190 2.18 10.26 -0.93
CA ASN A 190 1.07 9.80 -0.09
C ASN A 190 0.13 10.94 0.33
N LEU A 191 0.68 12.12 0.65
CA LEU A 191 -0.08 13.32 0.97
C LEU A 191 -0.84 13.85 -0.26
N ALA A 192 -0.21 13.86 -1.44
CA ALA A 192 -0.89 14.22 -2.68
C ALA A 192 -2.04 13.26 -3.02
N ALA A 193 -1.89 11.97 -2.73
CA ALA A 193 -2.97 10.99 -2.84
C ALA A 193 -4.15 11.31 -1.90
N LEU A 194 -3.88 11.77 -0.66
CA LEU A 194 -4.94 12.22 0.25
C LEU A 194 -5.67 13.46 -0.29
N GLU A 195 -4.96 14.40 -0.92
CA GLU A 195 -5.61 15.54 -1.59
C GLU A 195 -6.51 15.08 -2.75
N LEU A 196 -6.08 14.10 -3.55
CA LEU A 196 -6.92 13.52 -4.61
C LEU A 196 -8.19 12.85 -4.06
N VAL A 197 -8.15 12.28 -2.85
CA VAL A 197 -9.35 11.77 -2.17
C VAL A 197 -10.25 12.94 -1.72
N LYS A 198 -9.67 14.00 -1.16
CA LYS A 198 -10.43 15.21 -0.76
C LYS A 198 -11.15 15.85 -1.95
N ASP A 199 -10.46 15.93 -3.09
CA ASP A 199 -10.97 16.47 -4.35
C ASP A 199 -12.05 15.59 -5.02
N GLY A 200 -12.28 14.36 -4.51
CA GLY A 200 -13.24 13.42 -5.09
C GLY A 200 -12.74 12.73 -6.36
N VAL A 201 -11.44 12.81 -6.64
CA VAL A 201 -10.80 12.13 -7.77
C VAL A 201 -10.65 10.64 -7.45
N ILE A 202 -10.12 10.33 -6.25
CA ILE A 202 -10.01 8.95 -5.76
C ILE A 202 -11.18 8.65 -4.82
N ASP A 203 -11.95 7.61 -5.14
CA ASP A 203 -13.14 7.20 -4.41
C ASP A 203 -12.78 6.45 -3.12
N ALA A 204 -11.73 5.63 -3.13
CA ALA A 204 -11.12 5.06 -1.93
C ALA A 204 -9.61 4.84 -2.10
N LEU A 205 -8.87 5.04 -1.01
CA LEU A 205 -7.42 4.91 -0.96
C LEU A 205 -7.01 3.94 0.15
N VAL A 206 -6.04 3.07 -0.15
CA VAL A 206 -5.31 2.32 0.87
C VAL A 206 -3.88 2.86 0.96
N LEU A 207 -3.47 3.28 2.15
CA LEU A 207 -2.09 3.57 2.47
C LEU A 207 -1.50 2.36 3.19
N ASN A 208 -0.85 1.48 2.43
CA ASN A 208 -0.42 0.18 2.92
C ASN A 208 1.01 0.24 3.45
N GLN A 209 1.34 -0.42 4.56
CA GLN A 209 2.72 -0.50 5.03
C GLN A 209 3.43 -1.73 4.47
N ASP A 210 4.45 -1.49 3.66
CA ASP A 210 5.45 -2.50 3.32
C ASP A 210 6.29 -2.80 4.57
N ASP A 211 6.41 -4.08 4.93
CA ASP A 211 7.06 -4.64 6.12
C ASP A 211 7.17 -3.71 7.35
N THR A 212 6.40 -3.98 8.40
CA THR A 212 6.40 -3.13 9.61
C THR A 212 6.91 -3.81 10.88
N VAL A 213 7.07 -2.98 11.91
CA VAL A 213 7.50 -3.28 13.27
C VAL A 213 6.80 -2.31 14.22
N GLU A 214 7.00 -2.51 15.53
CA GLU A 214 6.43 -1.63 16.54
C GLU A 214 7.01 -0.20 16.50
N TRP A 215 8.32 -0.07 16.26
CA TRP A 215 9.03 1.21 16.23
C TRP A 215 9.89 1.34 14.98
N GLY A 216 9.96 2.53 14.38
CA GLY A 216 10.78 2.79 13.22
C GLY A 216 10.30 4.03 12.45
N LEU A 217 11.13 4.52 11.53
CA LEU A 217 10.80 5.65 10.66
C LEU A 217 9.57 5.35 9.77
N ASN A 218 9.36 4.10 9.36
CA ASN A 218 8.15 3.68 8.64
C ASN A 218 6.89 3.82 9.52
N VAL A 219 7.01 3.55 10.83
CA VAL A 219 5.91 3.72 11.79
C VAL A 219 5.62 5.20 12.02
N MET A 220 6.65 6.04 12.22
CA MET A 220 6.48 7.50 12.32
C MET A 220 5.77 8.08 11.09
N HIS A 221 6.12 7.57 9.90
CA HIS A 221 5.47 7.96 8.65
C HIS A 221 4.01 7.52 8.62
N ARG A 222 3.69 6.28 9.00
CA ARG A 222 2.29 5.84 9.16
C ARG A 222 1.51 6.77 10.08
N GLU A 223 2.02 7.03 11.28
CA GLU A 223 1.32 7.86 12.27
C GLU A 223 1.09 9.29 11.77
N ARG A 224 2.04 9.84 10.99
CA ARG A 224 1.86 11.12 10.31
C ARG A 224 0.69 11.07 9.33
N LEU A 225 0.62 10.05 8.48
CA LEU A 225 -0.45 9.89 7.50
C LEU A 225 -1.81 9.64 8.17
N GLU A 226 -1.87 8.84 9.23
CA GLU A 226 -3.09 8.64 10.03
C GLU A 226 -3.57 9.93 10.67
N ARG A 227 -2.67 10.81 11.12
CA ARG A 227 -3.03 12.16 11.61
C ARG A 227 -3.62 13.01 10.49
N GLU A 228 -3.05 12.99 9.28
CA GLU A 228 -3.56 13.75 8.14
C GLU A 228 -4.91 13.21 7.63
N VAL A 229 -5.11 11.90 7.63
CA VAL A 229 -6.41 11.26 7.35
C VAL A 229 -7.47 11.76 8.32
N ARG A 230 -7.20 11.73 9.63
CA ARG A 230 -8.12 12.24 10.67
C ARG A 230 -8.38 13.73 10.54
N ARG A 231 -7.33 14.52 10.29
CA ARG A 231 -7.45 15.97 10.09
C ARG A 231 -8.32 16.31 8.88
N GLY A 232 -8.21 15.52 7.81
CA GLY A 232 -9.02 15.63 6.61
C GLY A 232 -10.42 15.02 6.69
N ARG A 233 -10.76 14.32 7.80
CA ARG A 233 -12.00 13.53 7.96
C ARG A 233 -12.20 12.51 6.84
N LEU A 234 -11.14 11.77 6.52
CA LEU A 234 -11.09 10.84 5.39
C LEU A 234 -11.23 9.36 5.79
N GLU A 235 -11.50 9.05 7.05
CA GLU A 235 -11.49 7.69 7.64
C GLU A 235 -12.50 6.72 6.98
N ASP A 236 -13.51 7.24 6.29
CA ASP A 236 -14.49 6.42 5.55
C ASP A 236 -14.01 6.01 4.16
N ARG A 237 -13.04 6.74 3.61
CA ARG A 237 -12.51 6.54 2.25
C ARG A 237 -11.04 6.14 2.24
N VAL A 238 -10.32 6.33 3.33
CA VAL A 238 -8.90 6.00 3.46
C VAL A 238 -8.68 4.97 4.56
N LEU A 239 -8.01 3.87 4.22
CA LEU A 239 -7.57 2.87 5.18
C LEU A 239 -6.04 2.87 5.26
N VAL A 240 -5.52 2.65 6.46
CA VAL A 240 -4.09 2.55 6.74
C VAL A 240 -3.82 1.25 7.49
N TYR A 241 -3.10 0.33 6.86
CA TYR A 241 -2.82 -0.99 7.43
C TYR A 241 -1.57 -1.63 6.80
N PRO A 242 -0.92 -2.60 7.47
CA PRO A 242 0.22 -3.31 6.91
C PRO A 242 -0.17 -4.37 5.88
N GLY A 243 0.70 -4.56 4.88
CA GLY A 243 0.43 -5.35 3.68
C GLY A 243 0.89 -4.62 2.42
N ALA A 244 1.00 -5.32 1.30
CA ALA A 244 1.38 -4.69 0.02
C ALA A 244 0.88 -5.48 -1.18
N ASP A 245 1.31 -6.73 -1.30
CA ASP A 245 1.09 -7.56 -2.48
C ASP A 245 -0.39 -7.92 -2.70
N GLU A 246 -1.15 -8.01 -1.62
CA GLU A 246 -2.57 -8.35 -1.64
C GLU A 246 -3.50 -7.14 -1.87
N VAL A 247 -3.02 -5.91 -1.67
CA VAL A 247 -3.85 -4.70 -1.65
C VAL A 247 -4.59 -4.48 -2.97
N GLY A 248 -3.92 -4.68 -4.11
CA GLY A 248 -4.55 -4.57 -5.42
C GLY A 248 -5.70 -5.56 -5.61
N GLN A 249 -5.55 -6.80 -5.09
CA GLN A 249 -6.59 -7.82 -5.14
C GLN A 249 -7.77 -7.49 -4.21
N VAL A 250 -7.48 -6.95 -3.03
CA VAL A 250 -8.48 -6.48 -2.06
C VAL A 250 -9.32 -5.35 -2.64
N LEU A 251 -8.70 -4.37 -3.32
CA LEU A 251 -9.41 -3.27 -3.98
C LEU A 251 -10.19 -3.74 -5.22
N LEU A 252 -9.72 -4.75 -5.94
CA LEU A 252 -10.50 -5.39 -7.00
C LEU A 252 -11.76 -6.04 -6.42
N ALA A 253 -11.65 -6.75 -5.30
CA ALA A 253 -12.81 -7.30 -4.58
C ALA A 253 -13.78 -6.19 -4.14
N ARG A 254 -13.26 -5.06 -3.65
CA ARG A 254 -14.08 -3.87 -3.31
C ARG A 254 -14.89 -3.37 -4.50
N LEU A 255 -14.24 -3.26 -5.66
CA LEU A 255 -14.90 -2.82 -6.89
C LEU A 255 -16.00 -3.81 -7.28
N ALA A 256 -15.73 -5.11 -7.20
CA ALA A 256 -16.73 -6.16 -7.46
C ALA A 256 -17.92 -6.11 -6.50
N VAL A 257 -17.68 -5.89 -5.21
CA VAL A 257 -18.72 -5.71 -4.20
C VAL A 257 -19.57 -4.47 -4.48
N ALA A 258 -18.92 -3.35 -4.82
CA ALA A 258 -19.61 -2.12 -5.19
C ALA A 258 -20.50 -2.30 -6.42
N ALA A 259 -19.99 -2.93 -7.48
CA ALA A 259 -20.73 -3.23 -8.69
C ALA A 259 -21.91 -4.21 -8.46
N ALA A 260 -21.77 -5.13 -7.49
CA ALA A 260 -22.84 -6.05 -7.12
C ALA A 260 -23.92 -5.39 -6.23
N GLY A 261 -23.63 -4.24 -5.61
CA GLY A 261 -24.56 -3.51 -4.73
C GLY A 261 -24.93 -4.24 -3.43
N ARG A 262 -24.23 -5.32 -3.08
CA ARG A 262 -24.51 -6.14 -1.89
C ARG A 262 -23.22 -6.52 -1.17
N PRO A 263 -22.83 -5.81 -0.11
CA PRO A 263 -21.66 -6.18 0.69
C PRO A 263 -21.91 -7.50 1.42
N PRO A 264 -21.03 -8.51 1.27
CA PRO A 264 -21.21 -9.80 1.96
C PRO A 264 -20.92 -9.66 3.45
N ARG A 265 -21.70 -10.37 4.27
CA ARG A 265 -21.46 -10.53 5.71
C ARG A 265 -20.54 -11.71 5.93
N VAL A 266 -19.33 -11.45 6.43
CA VAL A 266 -18.27 -12.45 6.57
C VAL A 266 -18.01 -12.74 8.04
N SER A 267 -18.00 -14.02 8.41
CA SER A 267 -17.55 -14.47 9.73
C SER A 267 -16.22 -15.20 9.58
N ALA A 268 -15.18 -14.71 10.27
CA ALA A 268 -13.88 -15.35 10.28
C ALA A 268 -13.71 -16.28 11.49
N PHE A 269 -13.03 -17.39 11.30
CA PHE A 269 -12.57 -18.26 12.38
C PHE A 269 -11.14 -18.71 12.12
N TYR A 270 -10.43 -19.04 13.19
CA TYR A 270 -8.99 -19.27 13.18
C TYR A 270 -8.68 -20.72 13.54
N SER A 271 -7.66 -21.31 12.91
CA SER A 271 -7.25 -22.70 13.17
C SER A 271 -6.73 -22.92 14.59
N SER A 272 -6.29 -21.86 15.30
CA SER A 272 -5.86 -21.91 16.70
C SER A 272 -6.72 -21.00 17.58
N ARG A 273 -6.90 -21.36 18.86
CA ARG A 273 -7.72 -20.58 19.81
C ARG A 273 -7.25 -19.15 19.99
N ARG A 274 -5.93 -18.93 19.90
CA ARG A 274 -5.30 -17.60 20.01
C ARG A 274 -4.97 -17.00 18.66
N GLY A 275 -5.41 -17.61 17.55
CA GLY A 275 -4.99 -17.22 16.20
C GLY A 275 -5.27 -15.75 15.88
N ALA A 276 -6.39 -15.21 16.36
CA ALA A 276 -6.73 -13.80 16.20
C ALA A 276 -5.76 -12.86 16.95
N ASP A 277 -5.17 -13.31 18.05
CA ASP A 277 -4.28 -12.51 18.90
C ASP A 277 -2.82 -12.55 18.42
N VAL A 278 -2.48 -13.47 17.50
CA VAL A 278 -1.11 -13.61 17.01
C VAL A 278 -0.75 -12.41 16.15
N ARG A 279 0.36 -11.75 16.50
CA ARG A 279 1.03 -10.79 15.63
C ARG A 279 2.11 -11.53 14.85
N THR A 280 1.94 -11.63 13.54
CA THR A 280 2.91 -12.28 12.65
C THR A 280 4.10 -11.37 12.36
N ALA A 281 5.16 -11.94 11.78
CA ALA A 281 6.29 -11.14 11.29
C ALA A 281 5.80 -10.09 10.29
N TYR A 282 6.45 -8.93 10.29
CA TYR A 282 6.17 -7.80 9.40
C TYR A 282 4.84 -7.07 9.61
N GLU A 283 4.08 -7.44 10.65
CA GLU A 283 2.80 -6.82 11.00
C GLU A 283 2.89 -5.99 12.28
N ASP A 284 2.09 -4.91 12.37
CA ASP A 284 2.01 -4.06 13.57
C ASP A 284 0.80 -4.34 14.47
N ARG A 285 -0.06 -5.28 14.07
CA ARG A 285 -1.31 -5.59 14.80
C ARG A 285 -1.65 -7.09 14.78
N PRO A 286 -2.51 -7.55 15.69
CA PRO A 286 -2.97 -8.93 15.70
C PRO A 286 -3.67 -9.33 14.40
N LEU A 287 -3.60 -10.62 14.05
CA LEU A 287 -4.21 -11.18 12.85
C LEU A 287 -5.73 -10.93 12.79
N GLY A 288 -6.41 -10.88 13.93
CA GLY A 288 -7.82 -10.51 14.02
C GLY A 288 -8.13 -9.12 13.47
N ASP A 289 -7.29 -8.15 13.82
CA ASP A 289 -7.41 -6.76 13.37
C ASP A 289 -7.06 -6.65 11.89
N LEU A 290 -6.08 -7.43 11.41
CA LEU A 290 -5.75 -7.53 9.98
C LEU A 290 -6.92 -8.07 9.17
N VAL A 291 -7.55 -9.16 9.62
CA VAL A 291 -8.74 -9.71 8.94
C VAL A 291 -9.85 -8.66 8.91
N THR A 292 -10.08 -7.96 10.03
CA THR A 292 -11.11 -6.91 10.12
C THR A 292 -10.87 -5.78 9.11
N VAL A 293 -9.63 -5.26 9.02
CA VAL A 293 -9.33 -4.16 8.09
C VAL A 293 -9.34 -4.62 6.63
N HIS A 294 -8.92 -5.85 6.34
CA HIS A 294 -8.99 -6.42 4.99
C HIS A 294 -10.43 -6.64 4.53
N LEU A 295 -11.33 -7.12 5.41
CA LEU A 295 -12.75 -7.22 5.11
C LEU A 295 -13.34 -5.84 4.78
N ARG A 296 -13.02 -4.82 5.59
CA ARG A 296 -13.45 -3.43 5.34
C ARG A 296 -12.89 -2.89 4.02
N ALA A 297 -11.62 -3.16 3.71
CA ALA A 297 -10.96 -2.75 2.48
C ALA A 297 -11.64 -3.38 1.25
N ALA A 298 -11.95 -4.69 1.32
CA ALA A 298 -12.68 -5.43 0.29
C ALA A 298 -14.17 -5.04 0.16
N GLY A 299 -14.68 -4.12 0.99
CA GLY A 299 -16.10 -3.73 1.00
C GLY A 299 -17.04 -4.73 1.66
N ALA A 300 -16.50 -5.73 2.37
CA ALA A 300 -17.27 -6.68 3.15
C ALA A 300 -17.65 -6.14 4.54
N ILE A 301 -18.64 -6.74 5.16
CA ILE A 301 -19.09 -6.43 6.53
C ILE A 301 -18.72 -7.60 7.43
N GLN A 302 -18.05 -7.34 8.56
CA GLN A 302 -17.85 -8.37 9.56
C GLN A 302 -19.19 -8.74 10.22
N ALA A 303 -19.55 -10.02 10.15
CA ALA A 303 -20.78 -10.51 10.76
C ALA A 303 -20.68 -10.40 12.30
N PRO A 304 -21.69 -9.84 12.98
CA PRO A 304 -21.73 -9.84 14.44
C PRO A 304 -21.91 -11.28 14.94
N PRO A 305 -21.44 -11.59 16.17
CA PRO A 305 -21.64 -12.90 16.78
C PRO A 305 -23.12 -13.33 16.75
N GLY A 306 -23.39 -14.53 16.22
CA GLY A 306 -24.76 -15.06 16.07
C GLY A 306 -25.63 -14.39 15.00
N GLY A 307 -25.09 -13.44 14.23
CA GLY A 307 -25.79 -12.79 13.13
C GLY A 307 -25.81 -13.61 11.84
N ALA A 308 -26.54 -13.12 10.84
CA ALA A 308 -26.52 -13.71 9.50
C ALA A 308 -25.12 -13.64 8.87
N VAL A 309 -24.71 -14.74 8.22
CA VAL A 309 -23.42 -14.91 7.55
C VAL A 309 -23.68 -15.32 6.10
N ASP A 310 -23.12 -14.56 5.15
CA ASP A 310 -23.11 -14.92 3.73
C ASP A 310 -21.89 -15.78 3.40
N LEU A 311 -20.73 -15.50 4.01
CA LEU A 311 -19.47 -16.20 3.77
C LEU A 311 -18.74 -16.53 5.07
N TRP A 312 -18.16 -17.74 5.12
CA TRP A 312 -17.27 -18.16 6.21
C TRP A 312 -15.82 -18.11 5.75
N LEU A 313 -14.98 -17.38 6.48
CA LEU A 313 -13.55 -17.28 6.22
C LEU A 313 -12.77 -18.13 7.22
N ALA A 314 -12.25 -19.26 6.75
CA ALA A 314 -11.38 -20.14 7.54
C ALA A 314 -9.92 -19.66 7.44
N VAL A 315 -9.38 -19.08 8.50
CA VAL A 315 -8.02 -18.55 8.53
C VAL A 315 -7.07 -19.58 9.14
N ASN A 316 -6.11 -20.05 8.35
CA ASN A 316 -5.01 -20.86 8.87
C ASN A 316 -4.01 -19.97 9.62
N SER A 317 -4.23 -19.82 10.92
CA SER A 317 -3.41 -18.99 11.80
C SER A 317 -2.24 -19.80 12.40
N PRO A 318 -1.04 -19.20 12.55
CA PRO A 318 -0.01 -19.76 13.40
C PRO A 318 -0.51 -19.90 14.86
N SER A 319 0.17 -20.76 15.63
CA SER A 319 -0.14 -21.05 17.04
C SER A 319 0.83 -20.36 17.98
#